data_AF-A0A645BML8-F1
#
_entry.id   AF-A0A645BML8-F1
#
_cell.length_a   1.000
_cell.length_b   1.000
_cell.length_c   1.000
_cell.angle_alpha   90.00
_cell.angle_beta   90.00
_cell.angle_gamma   90.00
#
_symmetry.space_group_name_H-M   'P 1'
#
loop_
_entity.id
_entity.type
_entity.pdbx_description
1 polymer ?
#
loop_
_entity_poly.entity_id
_entity_poly.type
_entity_poly.pdbx_seq_one_letter_code
_entity_poly.pdbx_strand_id
1 'polypeptide(L)'
;MNYYSEESAVSCERMGDVFYIDFNECDTGAALNAVCRELKSALREGVSRVIVDARDNPGGNSNACEKILNTMGMRVPSYGVIRRNSPLANEQRGYGRKEGFVEHSRSLDGTKQNPDISLVVLVNDGTFSSATMLAVWVQDGKLGRVVGYPSANAPTSYGDILNYTLSRTGVEVIMSHKQFQRPDANADQTMLTPDVFVPYCEDALEDALTLLGAS
;
A
#
# COMPACT_ATOMS: atom_id res chain seq x y z
N MET A 1 25.38 7.94 20.23
CA MET A 1 25.93 7.93 18.86
C MET A 1 24.89 7.16 18.04
N ASN A 2 23.93 7.88 17.46
CA ASN A 2 22.81 7.27 16.74
C ASN A 2 23.27 6.99 15.31
N TYR A 3 23.54 5.71 15.01
CA TYR A 3 23.87 5.21 13.68
C TYR A 3 22.59 4.75 12.96
N TYR A 4 21.58 5.61 12.92
CA TYR A 4 20.50 5.46 11.95
C TYR A 4 20.81 6.48 10.86
N SER A 5 21.29 6.00 9.71
CA SER A 5 21.08 6.76 8.47
C SER A 5 19.59 7.09 8.44
N GLU A 6 19.24 8.36 8.24
CA GLU A 6 17.85 8.72 7.93
C GLU A 6 17.53 8.05 6.59
N GLU A 7 17.05 6.81 6.63
CA GLU A 7 16.45 6.18 5.47
C GLU A 7 15.29 7.05 5.03
N SER A 8 15.33 7.45 3.76
CA SER A 8 14.27 8.25 3.20
C SER A 8 13.00 7.40 3.11
N ALA A 9 11.85 7.98 3.47
CA ALA A 9 10.55 7.33 3.29
C ALA A 9 10.33 6.80 1.86
N VAL A 10 10.95 7.45 0.86
CA VAL A 10 10.96 6.97 -0.51
C VAL A 10 12.15 7.51 -1.30
N SER A 11 12.77 6.67 -2.12
CA SER A 11 13.79 7.07 -3.09
C SER A 11 13.55 6.40 -4.45
N CYS A 12 14.33 6.75 -5.47
CA CYS A 12 14.22 6.11 -6.77
C CYS A 12 15.54 6.08 -7.52
N GLU A 13 15.70 5.09 -8.39
CA GLU A 13 16.82 4.98 -9.31
C GLU A 13 16.37 4.42 -10.67
N ARG A 14 17.24 4.56 -11.68
CA ARG A 14 17.05 3.93 -12.99
C ARG A 14 18.01 2.77 -13.15
N MET A 15 17.46 1.58 -13.34
CA MET A 15 18.19 0.35 -13.59
C MET A 15 18.00 -0.03 -15.06
N GLY A 16 18.79 0.60 -15.94
CA GLY A 16 18.59 0.44 -17.40
C GLY A 16 17.24 1.01 -17.85
N ASP A 17 16.34 0.14 -18.29
CA ASP A 17 14.97 0.49 -18.72
C ASP A 17 13.90 0.31 -17.62
N VAL A 18 14.33 -0.01 -16.39
CA VAL A 18 13.47 -0.13 -15.20
C VAL A 18 13.59 1.14 -14.36
N PHE A 19 12.45 1.72 -13.98
CA PHE A 19 12.37 2.72 -12.92
C PHE A 19 12.09 2.03 -11.60
N TYR A 20 13.07 2.05 -10.70
CA TYR A 20 12.98 1.43 -9.39
C TYR A 20 12.60 2.47 -8.34
N ILE A 21 11.59 2.17 -7.53
CA ILE A 21 11.15 2.99 -6.40
C ILE A 21 11.38 2.19 -5.14
N ASP A 22 12.28 2.69 -4.30
CA ASP A 22 12.50 2.19 -2.94
C ASP A 22 11.47 2.88 -2.03
N PHE A 23 10.40 2.19 -1.65
CA PHE A 23 9.25 2.77 -0.96
C PHE A 23 9.18 2.25 0.46
N ASN A 24 9.90 2.90 1.38
CA ASN A 24 10.10 2.47 2.76
C ASN A 24 8.97 2.89 3.73
N GLU A 25 8.23 3.96 3.42
CA GLU A 25 7.08 4.40 4.23
C GLU A 25 6.01 5.02 3.33
N CYS A 26 4.73 4.80 3.64
CA CYS A 26 3.63 5.46 2.95
C CYS A 26 3.47 6.93 3.41
N ASP A 27 4.51 7.73 3.21
CA ASP A 27 4.51 9.17 3.51
C ASP A 27 4.09 10.01 2.29
N THR A 28 3.34 11.09 2.53
CA THR A 28 2.83 12.00 1.46
C THR A 28 3.68 13.25 1.28
N GLY A 29 4.88 13.27 1.87
CA GLY A 29 5.77 14.42 1.94
C GLY A 29 6.52 14.75 0.65
N ALA A 30 7.54 15.60 0.81
CA ALA A 30 8.29 16.17 -0.31
C ALA A 30 9.10 15.13 -1.09
N ALA A 31 9.60 14.08 -0.43
CA ALA A 31 10.33 12.99 -1.07
C ALA A 31 9.46 12.26 -2.11
N LEU A 32 8.24 11.87 -1.73
CA LEU A 32 7.28 11.26 -2.66
C LEU A 32 6.95 12.19 -3.83
N ASN A 33 6.77 13.48 -3.57
CA ASN A 33 6.54 14.46 -4.63
C ASN A 33 7.68 14.51 -5.64
N ALA A 34 8.94 14.38 -5.19
CA ALA A 34 10.10 14.35 -6.06
C ALA A 34 10.14 13.06 -6.88
N VAL A 35 9.99 11.90 -6.24
CA VAL A 35 9.97 10.60 -6.92
C VAL A 35 8.86 10.52 -7.98
N CYS A 36 7.65 10.99 -7.69
CA CYS A 36 6.58 11.01 -8.69
C CYS A 36 6.88 11.97 -9.86
N ARG A 37 7.64 13.06 -9.66
CA ARG A 37 8.09 13.92 -10.78
C ARG A 37 9.11 13.22 -11.64
N GLU A 38 10.07 12.53 -11.03
CA GLU A 38 11.09 11.75 -11.74
C GLU A 38 10.47 10.59 -12.52
N LEU A 39 9.56 9.84 -11.89
CA LEU A 39 8.78 8.79 -12.56
C LEU A 39 8.03 9.36 -13.77
N LYS A 40 7.32 10.48 -13.59
CA LYS A 40 6.61 11.13 -14.71
C LYS A 40 7.55 11.58 -15.83
N SER A 41 8.78 11.98 -15.53
CA SER A 41 9.77 12.30 -16.56
C SER A 41 10.24 11.04 -17.29
N ALA A 42 10.61 10.01 -16.54
CA ALA A 42 11.03 8.72 -17.08
C ALA A 42 9.99 8.10 -18.01
N LEU A 43 8.71 8.14 -17.64
CA LEU A 43 7.60 7.66 -18.48
C LEU A 43 7.50 8.44 -19.81
N ARG A 44 7.76 9.75 -19.80
CA ARG A 44 7.79 10.56 -21.04
C ARG A 44 9.01 10.28 -21.91
N GLU A 45 10.10 9.82 -21.30
CA GLU A 45 11.34 9.43 -21.98
C GLU A 45 11.29 7.98 -22.51
N GLY A 46 10.20 7.26 -22.27
CA GLY A 46 9.95 5.92 -22.82
C GLY A 46 10.20 4.77 -21.85
N VAL A 47 10.44 5.05 -20.56
CA VAL A 47 10.45 3.99 -19.54
C VAL A 47 9.06 3.39 -19.43
N SER A 48 8.98 2.06 -19.52
CA SER A 48 7.73 1.28 -19.48
C SER A 48 7.73 0.22 -18.39
N ARG A 49 8.84 0.06 -17.65
CA ARG A 49 8.98 -0.93 -16.59
C ARG A 49 9.20 -0.23 -15.26
N VAL A 50 8.38 -0.57 -14.26
CA VAL A 50 8.44 0.05 -12.94
C VAL A 50 8.44 -1.04 -11.87
N ILE A 51 9.37 -0.95 -10.94
CA ILE A 51 9.37 -1.73 -9.70
C ILE A 51 9.08 -0.77 -8.55
N VAL A 52 8.10 -1.12 -7.71
CA VAL A 52 7.90 -0.48 -6.41
C VAL A 52 8.27 -1.49 -5.35
N ASP A 53 9.40 -1.26 -4.68
CA ASP A 53 9.80 -2.07 -3.55
C ASP A 53 9.10 -1.58 -2.29
N ALA A 54 8.16 -2.39 -1.79
CA ALA A 54 7.44 -2.13 -0.55
C ALA A 54 7.77 -3.20 0.51
N ARG A 55 8.88 -3.92 0.36
CA ARG A 55 9.42 -4.78 1.40
C ARG A 55 9.74 -3.93 2.63
N ASP A 56 9.44 -4.46 3.81
CA ASP A 56 9.64 -3.81 5.11
C ASP A 56 8.92 -2.46 5.31
N ASN A 57 8.07 -2.04 4.38
CA ASN A 57 7.27 -0.82 4.51
C ASN A 57 6.13 -1.04 5.54
N PRO A 58 6.15 -0.34 6.69
CA PRO A 58 5.16 -0.52 7.74
C PRO A 58 3.81 0.15 7.42
N GLY A 59 3.66 0.74 6.24
CA GLY A 59 2.48 1.46 5.82
C GLY A 59 2.57 2.95 6.15
N GLY A 60 1.42 3.53 6.54
CA GLY A 60 1.25 4.97 6.68
C GLY A 60 0.01 5.45 5.93
N ASN A 61 0.10 6.57 5.23
CA ASN A 61 -1.00 7.18 4.50
C ASN A 61 -1.18 6.56 3.10
N SER A 62 -2.31 5.88 2.88
CA SER A 62 -2.62 5.20 1.61
C SER A 62 -2.65 6.12 0.37
N ASN A 63 -2.80 7.43 0.54
CA ASN A 63 -2.69 8.38 -0.57
C ASN A 63 -1.29 8.38 -1.20
N ALA A 64 -0.25 7.97 -0.47
CA ALA A 64 1.10 7.81 -1.01
C ALA A 64 1.12 6.72 -2.10
N CYS A 65 0.56 5.55 -1.78
CA CYS A 65 0.40 4.43 -2.69
C CYS A 65 -0.44 4.81 -3.92
N GLU A 66 -1.60 5.44 -3.70
CA GLU A 66 -2.49 5.86 -4.79
C GLU A 66 -1.79 6.87 -5.71
N LYS A 67 -1.00 7.78 -5.16
CA LYS A 67 -0.25 8.78 -5.94
C LYS A 67 0.77 8.15 -6.88
N ILE A 68 1.48 7.10 -6.45
CA ILE A 68 2.42 6.36 -7.31
C ILE A 68 1.66 5.75 -8.49
N LEU A 69 0.57 5.03 -8.23
CA LEU A 69 -0.25 4.39 -9.26
C LEU A 69 -0.91 5.42 -10.22
N ASN A 70 -1.44 6.50 -9.68
CA ASN A 70 -2.02 7.60 -10.47
C ASN A 70 -0.96 8.29 -11.36
N THR A 71 0.30 8.36 -10.91
CA THR A 71 1.40 8.90 -11.72
C THR A 71 1.67 8.05 -12.96
N MET A 72 1.45 6.73 -12.86
CA MET A 72 1.47 5.79 -13.98
C MET A 72 0.18 5.79 -14.81
N GLY A 73 -0.77 6.70 -14.55
CA GLY A 73 -2.03 6.82 -15.30
C GLY A 73 -3.05 5.72 -14.97
N MET A 74 -2.82 4.98 -13.88
CA MET A 74 -3.70 3.93 -13.37
C MET A 74 -4.73 4.50 -12.39
N ARG A 75 -5.79 3.75 -12.10
CA ARG A 75 -6.79 4.07 -11.07
C ARG A 75 -7.11 2.81 -10.26
N VAL A 76 -7.04 2.93 -8.94
CA VAL A 76 -7.21 1.81 -8.00
C VAL A 76 -8.67 1.40 -7.81
N PRO A 77 -8.94 0.13 -7.44
CA PRO A 77 -10.24 -0.27 -6.97
C PRO A 77 -10.53 0.28 -5.57
N SER A 78 -11.82 0.32 -5.19
CA SER A 78 -12.26 0.85 -3.91
C SER A 78 -12.38 -0.23 -2.85
N TYR A 79 -11.72 -0.01 -1.71
CA TYR A 79 -11.93 -0.82 -0.50
C TYR A 79 -13.34 -0.61 0.04
N GLY A 80 -13.92 -1.69 0.56
CA GLY A 80 -15.13 -1.59 1.37
C GLY A 80 -14.76 -1.13 2.78
N VAL A 81 -15.63 -0.34 3.40
CA VAL A 81 -15.39 0.19 4.75
C VAL A 81 -16.66 0.07 5.56
N ILE A 82 -16.58 -0.62 6.69
CA ILE A 82 -17.59 -0.56 7.75
C ILE A 82 -16.98 0.22 8.91
N ARG A 83 -17.55 1.39 9.22
CA ARG A 83 -17.09 2.26 10.31
C ARG A 83 -18.13 2.30 11.41
N ARG A 84 -17.72 1.95 12.63
CA ARG A 84 -18.50 2.18 13.85
C ARG A 84 -18.27 3.60 14.36
N ASN A 85 -19.30 4.43 14.37
CA ASN A 85 -19.23 5.76 14.97
C ASN A 85 -19.48 5.67 16.48
N SER A 86 -18.75 6.48 17.24
CA SER A 86 -18.88 6.63 18.68
C SER A 86 -18.51 8.06 19.06
N PRO A 87 -18.83 8.54 20.29
CA PRO A 87 -18.36 9.83 20.76
C PRO A 87 -16.83 9.94 20.72
N LEU A 88 -16.13 8.86 21.12
CA LEU A 88 -14.67 8.77 21.09
C LEU A 88 -14.10 8.83 19.66
N ALA A 89 -14.72 8.11 18.71
CA ALA A 89 -14.32 8.16 17.32
C ALA A 89 -14.49 9.57 16.74
N ASN A 90 -15.61 10.23 17.05
CA ASN A 90 -15.85 11.60 16.63
C ASN A 90 -14.85 12.59 17.25
N GLU A 91 -14.51 12.43 18.52
CA GLU A 91 -13.52 13.25 19.21
C GLU A 91 -12.13 13.15 18.56
N GLN A 92 -11.67 11.94 18.26
CA GLN A 92 -10.31 11.73 17.72
C GLN A 92 -10.20 11.88 16.20
N ARG A 93 -11.31 11.81 15.45
CA ARG A 93 -11.30 11.78 13.98
C ARG A 93 -12.23 12.77 13.29
N GLY A 94 -13.12 13.45 14.03
CA GLY A 94 -13.95 14.52 13.50
C GLY A 94 -15.09 14.09 12.57
N TYR A 95 -15.64 12.87 12.70
CA TYR A 95 -16.64 12.33 11.76
C TYR A 95 -18.02 13.02 11.75
N GLY A 96 -18.32 13.88 12.71
CA GLY A 96 -19.62 14.53 12.92
C GLY A 96 -20.71 13.62 13.51
N ARG A 97 -20.73 12.32 13.15
CA ARG A 97 -21.64 11.31 13.73
C ARG A 97 -21.01 10.67 14.96
N LYS A 98 -21.81 10.52 16.03
CA LYS A 98 -21.36 9.96 17.32
C LYS A 98 -21.92 8.57 17.62
N GLU A 99 -22.71 7.97 16.73
CA GLU A 99 -23.32 6.65 16.91
C GLU A 99 -23.66 5.98 15.57
N GLY A 100 -24.01 4.70 15.64
CA GLY A 100 -24.37 3.88 14.48
C GLY A 100 -23.19 3.51 13.59
N PHE A 101 -23.50 3.04 12.38
CA PHE A 101 -22.50 2.60 11.39
C PHE A 101 -22.57 3.44 10.12
N VAL A 102 -21.43 3.55 9.44
CA VAL A 102 -21.36 4.00 8.04
C VAL A 102 -20.69 2.90 7.23
N GLU A 103 -21.32 2.55 6.13
CA GLU A 103 -20.84 1.51 5.23
C GLU A 103 -20.58 2.11 3.86
N HIS A 104 -19.40 1.80 3.31
CA HIS A 104 -19.03 2.05 1.93
C HIS A 104 -18.75 0.71 1.29
N SER A 105 -19.44 0.41 0.18
CA SER A 105 -19.24 -0.84 -0.54
C SER A 105 -17.87 -0.86 -1.20
N ARG A 106 -17.21 -2.03 -1.15
CA ARG A 106 -16.09 -2.35 -2.04
C ARG A 106 -16.55 -2.33 -3.49
N SER A 107 -15.65 -1.96 -4.40
CA SER A 107 -15.93 -2.01 -5.84
C SER A 107 -14.65 -2.11 -6.67
N LEU A 108 -14.71 -2.92 -7.73
CA LEU A 108 -13.72 -2.93 -8.80
C LEU A 108 -14.05 -1.90 -9.90
N ASP A 109 -15.24 -1.30 -9.87
CA ASP A 109 -15.70 -0.41 -10.92
C ASP A 109 -14.84 0.85 -11.02
N GLY A 110 -14.49 1.18 -12.25
CA GLY A 110 -13.62 2.30 -12.53
C GLY A 110 -12.13 2.02 -12.27
N THR A 111 -11.74 0.81 -11.87
CA THR A 111 -10.34 0.45 -11.97
C THR A 111 -9.84 0.71 -13.40
N LYS A 112 -8.69 1.36 -13.53
CA LYS A 112 -8.08 1.67 -14.82
C LYS A 112 -6.63 1.19 -14.82
N GLN A 113 -6.32 0.27 -15.72
CA GLN A 113 -4.96 -0.16 -16.00
C GLN A 113 -4.25 0.85 -16.92
N ASN A 114 -2.93 0.77 -16.98
CA ASN A 114 -2.14 1.35 -18.07
C ASN A 114 -1.39 0.22 -18.79
N PRO A 115 -1.85 -0.22 -19.98
CA PRO A 115 -1.25 -1.36 -20.67
C PRO A 115 0.16 -1.10 -21.21
N ASP A 116 0.57 0.17 -21.27
CA ASP A 116 1.91 0.56 -21.73
C ASP A 116 2.97 0.47 -20.61
N ILE A 117 2.55 0.19 -19.37
CA ILE A 117 3.43 0.10 -18.21
C ILE A 117 3.34 -1.29 -17.58
N SER A 118 4.49 -1.96 -17.48
CA SER A 118 4.66 -3.19 -16.70
C SER A 118 5.09 -2.83 -15.28
N LEU A 119 4.20 -3.05 -14.32
CA LEU A 119 4.41 -2.78 -12.90
C LEU A 119 4.65 -4.08 -12.12
N VAL A 120 5.71 -4.11 -11.32
CA VAL A 120 5.93 -5.10 -10.26
C VAL A 120 5.97 -4.40 -8.90
N VAL A 121 5.30 -4.97 -7.91
CA VAL A 121 5.40 -4.55 -6.50
C VAL A 121 6.06 -5.67 -5.70
N LEU A 122 7.16 -5.34 -5.02
CA LEU A 122 7.83 -6.28 -4.11
C LEU A 122 7.21 -6.19 -2.71
N VAL A 123 6.97 -7.34 -2.10
CA VAL A 123 6.39 -7.43 -0.74
C VAL A 123 7.08 -8.53 0.08
N ASN A 124 7.05 -8.38 1.40
CA ASN A 124 7.46 -9.42 2.34
C ASN A 124 6.59 -9.37 3.61
N ASP A 125 6.96 -10.17 4.62
CA ASP A 125 6.31 -10.21 5.93
C ASP A 125 6.51 -8.92 6.77
N GLY A 126 7.37 -8.00 6.33
CA GLY A 126 7.48 -6.64 6.86
C GLY A 126 6.50 -5.64 6.22
N THR A 127 5.96 -5.95 5.04
CA THR A 127 4.97 -5.10 4.35
C THR A 127 3.65 -5.07 5.14
N PHE A 128 3.25 -3.90 5.64
CA PHE A 128 2.07 -3.74 6.51
C PHE A 128 1.15 -2.57 6.11
N SER A 129 -0.09 -2.62 6.57
CA SER A 129 -1.09 -1.55 6.51
C SER A 129 -1.29 -1.02 5.07
N SER A 130 -1.03 0.26 4.82
CA SER A 130 -1.21 0.87 3.50
C SER A 130 -0.26 0.31 2.42
N ALA A 131 0.88 -0.27 2.80
CA ALA A 131 1.76 -0.96 1.86
C ALA A 131 1.15 -2.29 1.40
N THR A 132 0.46 -3.00 2.30
CA THR A 132 -0.38 -4.14 1.90
C THR A 132 -1.53 -3.70 0.99
N MET A 133 -2.15 -2.54 1.25
CA MET A 133 -3.21 -2.00 0.38
C MET A 133 -2.68 -1.70 -1.04
N LEU A 134 -1.44 -1.22 -1.19
CA LEU A 134 -0.80 -1.04 -2.50
C LEU A 134 -0.80 -2.35 -3.29
N ALA A 135 -0.32 -3.43 -2.68
CA ALA A 135 -0.22 -4.72 -3.34
C ALA A 135 -1.61 -5.33 -3.64
N VAL A 136 -2.58 -5.17 -2.73
CA VAL A 136 -3.99 -5.55 -2.99
C VAL A 136 -4.58 -4.77 -4.16
N TRP A 137 -4.39 -3.45 -4.21
CA TRP A 137 -4.85 -2.63 -5.34
C TRP A 137 -4.24 -3.06 -6.66
N VAL A 138 -2.96 -3.44 -6.65
CA VAL A 138 -2.28 -3.94 -7.83
C VAL A 138 -2.84 -5.29 -8.29
N GLN A 139 -3.05 -6.25 -7.38
CA GLN A 139 -3.65 -7.55 -7.72
C GLN A 139 -5.11 -7.44 -8.16
N ASP A 140 -5.97 -6.90 -7.30
CA ASP A 140 -7.42 -6.85 -7.53
C ASP A 140 -7.75 -5.97 -8.74
N GLY A 141 -6.97 -4.90 -8.92
CA GLY A 141 -7.11 -3.99 -10.04
C GLY A 141 -6.42 -4.45 -11.32
N LYS A 142 -5.70 -5.58 -11.27
CA LYS A 142 -4.87 -6.10 -12.37
C LYS A 142 -3.88 -5.05 -12.90
N LEU A 143 -3.37 -4.18 -12.04
CA LEU A 143 -2.53 -3.05 -12.43
C LEU A 143 -1.06 -3.45 -12.68
N GLY A 144 -0.69 -4.67 -12.28
CA GLY A 144 0.67 -5.18 -12.32
C GLY A 144 0.74 -6.57 -11.67
N ARG A 145 1.92 -6.93 -11.17
CA ARG A 145 2.18 -8.21 -10.48
C ARG A 145 2.77 -7.94 -9.10
N VAL A 146 2.37 -8.73 -8.12
CA VAL A 146 2.97 -8.72 -6.77
C VAL A 146 3.94 -9.90 -6.65
N VAL A 147 5.17 -9.63 -6.25
CA VAL A 147 6.25 -10.62 -6.18
C VAL A 147 6.85 -10.58 -4.78
N GLY A 148 7.12 -11.75 -4.20
CA GLY A 148 7.77 -11.84 -2.89
C GLY A 148 7.08 -12.80 -1.93
N TYR A 149 7.01 -12.40 -0.67
CA TYR A 149 6.46 -13.20 0.44
C TYR A 149 5.18 -12.55 1.00
N PRO A 150 4.19 -13.32 1.50
CA PRO A 150 2.94 -12.76 2.04
C PRO A 150 3.16 -11.63 3.06
N SER A 151 2.31 -10.59 2.96
CA SER A 151 2.36 -9.40 3.80
C SER A 151 1.93 -9.64 5.26
N ALA A 152 2.33 -8.72 6.15
CA ALA A 152 2.12 -8.81 7.59
C ALA A 152 0.64 -8.83 8.04
N ASN A 153 -0.25 -8.12 7.34
CA ASN A 153 -1.69 -8.09 7.68
C ASN A 153 -2.57 -8.67 6.58
N ALA A 154 -3.76 -9.11 7.00
CA ALA A 154 -4.82 -9.54 6.12
C ALA A 154 -5.29 -8.38 5.20
N PRO A 155 -5.59 -8.66 3.92
CA PRO A 155 -6.23 -7.72 3.01
C PRO A 155 -7.54 -7.14 3.55
N THR A 156 -8.37 -7.98 4.17
CA THR A 156 -9.54 -7.56 4.95
C THR A 156 -9.15 -7.53 6.42
N SER A 157 -9.15 -6.34 7.03
CA SER A 157 -8.61 -6.15 8.38
C SER A 157 -9.36 -5.07 9.16
N TYR A 158 -9.22 -5.11 10.48
CA TYR A 158 -9.69 -4.04 11.35
C TYR A 158 -8.58 -3.02 11.57
N GLY A 159 -8.91 -1.74 11.45
CA GLY A 159 -7.94 -0.67 11.60
C GLY A 159 -8.56 0.66 11.97
N ASP A 160 -7.77 1.71 11.76
CA ASP A 160 -8.03 3.06 12.24
C ASP A 160 -8.30 3.06 13.75
N ILE A 161 -7.20 3.04 14.52
CA ILE A 161 -7.24 2.80 15.95
C ILE A 161 -7.70 4.03 16.75
N LEU A 162 -8.51 3.81 17.78
CA LEU A 162 -8.81 4.79 18.80
C LEU A 162 -8.01 4.46 20.05
N ASN A 163 -7.47 5.48 20.70
CA ASN A 163 -6.75 5.33 21.97
C ASN A 163 -7.61 5.83 23.12
N TYR A 164 -7.75 5.07 24.19
CA TYR A 164 -8.52 5.50 25.37
C TYR A 164 -7.84 5.07 26.65
N THR A 165 -7.71 5.98 27.61
CA THR A 165 -7.16 5.68 28.93
C THR A 165 -8.31 5.53 29.94
N LEU A 166 -8.39 4.38 30.60
CA LEU A 166 -9.43 4.10 31.60
C LEU A 166 -9.25 5.02 32.82
N SER A 167 -10.26 5.84 33.11
CA SER A 167 -10.18 6.92 34.11
C SER A 167 -9.90 6.49 35.56
N ARG A 168 -10.14 5.22 35.90
CA ARG A 168 -9.91 4.68 37.25
C ARG A 168 -8.57 3.95 37.41
N THR A 169 -8.14 3.23 36.38
CA THR A 169 -6.95 2.37 36.43
C THR A 169 -5.73 2.96 35.72
N GLY A 170 -5.93 3.93 34.83
CA GLY A 170 -4.88 4.48 33.98
C GLY A 170 -4.45 3.56 32.84
N VAL A 171 -5.13 2.42 32.64
CA VAL A 171 -4.80 1.48 31.56
C VAL A 171 -5.15 2.08 30.20
N GLU A 172 -4.21 2.01 29.27
CA GLU A 172 -4.42 2.38 27.86
C GLU A 172 -5.08 1.24 27.09
N VAL A 173 -6.07 1.58 26.29
CA VAL A 173 -6.84 0.68 25.43
C VAL A 173 -6.74 1.18 24.00
N ILE A 174 -6.32 0.28 23.11
CA ILE A 174 -6.31 0.50 21.66
C ILE A 174 -7.45 -0.30 21.06
N MET A 175 -8.30 0.34 20.25
CA MET A 175 -9.42 -0.33 19.60
C MET A 175 -9.58 0.11 18.15
N SER A 176 -9.68 -0.86 17.24
CA SER A 176 -10.05 -0.58 15.85
C SER A 176 -11.55 -0.28 15.77
N HIS A 177 -11.93 0.77 15.06
CA HIS A 177 -13.33 1.14 14.87
C HIS A 177 -13.78 1.08 13.41
N LYS A 178 -12.88 0.70 12.50
CA LYS A 178 -13.17 0.43 11.09
C LYS A 178 -12.79 -1.00 10.73
N GLN A 179 -13.57 -1.60 9.85
CA GLN A 179 -13.20 -2.77 9.07
C GLN A 179 -12.98 -2.33 7.63
N PHE A 180 -11.80 -2.63 7.09
CA PHE A 180 -11.47 -2.51 5.67
C PHE A 180 -11.73 -3.86 5.01
N GLN A 181 -12.42 -3.85 3.87
CA GLN A 181 -12.77 -5.04 3.11
C GLN A 181 -12.06 -5.00 1.77
N ARG A 182 -11.26 -6.04 1.49
CA ARG A 182 -10.55 -6.23 0.21
C ARG A 182 -11.50 -5.97 -0.98
N PRO A 183 -11.07 -5.20 -1.99
CA PRO A 183 -11.91 -4.84 -3.13
C PRO A 183 -12.52 -6.05 -3.86
N ASP A 184 -11.70 -7.04 -4.23
CA ASP A 184 -12.20 -8.30 -4.79
C ASP A 184 -12.74 -9.20 -3.68
N ALA A 185 -14.06 -9.43 -3.70
CA ALA A 185 -14.74 -10.28 -2.73
C ALA A 185 -14.49 -11.78 -2.94
N ASN A 186 -14.01 -12.19 -4.11
CA ASN A 186 -13.75 -13.59 -4.44
C ASN A 186 -12.30 -14.00 -4.14
N ALA A 187 -11.40 -13.03 -3.95
CA ALA A 187 -10.02 -13.29 -3.58
C ALA A 187 -9.89 -13.68 -2.09
N ASP A 188 -8.74 -14.22 -1.68
CA ASP A 188 -8.49 -14.52 -0.27
C ASP A 188 -8.53 -13.22 0.57
N GLN A 189 -9.38 -13.21 1.58
CA GLN A 189 -9.60 -12.06 2.45
C GLN A 189 -8.61 -12.01 3.62
N THR A 190 -7.98 -13.14 3.93
CA THR A 190 -7.17 -13.38 5.13
C THR A 190 -5.67 -13.28 4.87
N MET A 191 -5.24 -13.51 3.64
CA MET A 191 -3.84 -13.45 3.24
C MET A 191 -3.70 -12.84 1.83
N LEU A 192 -2.70 -11.98 1.67
CA LEU A 192 -2.25 -11.56 0.34
C LEU A 192 -1.22 -12.57 -0.16
N THR A 193 -1.65 -13.51 -1.01
CA THR A 193 -0.73 -14.42 -1.70
C THR A 193 -0.12 -13.69 -2.91
N PRO A 194 1.21 -13.50 -2.97
CA PRO A 194 1.86 -12.89 -4.14
C PRO A 194 1.58 -13.66 -5.43
N ASP A 195 1.56 -12.97 -6.57
CA ASP A 195 1.42 -13.60 -7.90
C ASP A 195 2.60 -14.52 -8.22
N VAL A 196 3.78 -14.15 -7.72
CA VAL A 196 5.00 -14.95 -7.77
C VAL A 196 5.57 -15.02 -6.36
N PHE A 197 5.50 -16.21 -5.78
CA PHE A 197 5.99 -16.47 -4.44
C PHE A 197 7.51 -16.62 -4.46
N VAL A 198 8.19 -15.85 -3.63
CA VAL A 198 9.63 -15.94 -3.36
C VAL A 198 9.80 -16.30 -1.88
N PRO A 199 10.54 -17.37 -1.54
CA PRO A 199 10.73 -17.79 -0.16
C PRO A 199 11.28 -16.69 0.75
N TYR A 200 10.88 -16.75 2.03
CA TYR A 200 11.46 -15.93 3.09
C TYR A 200 12.98 -16.13 3.11
N CYS A 201 13.75 -15.05 2.93
CA CYS A 201 15.21 -14.96 2.75
C CYS A 201 15.78 -15.03 1.32
N GLU A 202 14.95 -15.17 0.28
CA GLU A 202 15.38 -15.00 -1.11
C GLU A 202 15.07 -13.58 -1.61
N ASP A 203 15.90 -13.07 -2.51
CA ASP A 203 15.75 -11.70 -3.03
C ASP A 203 14.76 -11.67 -4.21
N ALA A 204 13.57 -11.14 -3.96
CA ALA A 204 12.52 -10.99 -4.95
C ALA A 204 12.85 -10.02 -6.11
N LEU A 205 13.93 -9.24 -6.00
CA LEU A 205 14.32 -8.28 -7.05
C LEU A 205 14.78 -9.00 -8.33
N GLU A 206 15.52 -10.10 -8.22
CA GLU A 206 15.97 -10.86 -9.40
C GLU A 206 14.78 -11.48 -10.17
N ASP A 207 13.80 -12.01 -9.46
CA ASP A 207 12.55 -12.52 -10.04
C ASP A 207 11.76 -11.41 -10.75
N ALA A 208 11.69 -10.22 -10.13
CA ALA A 208 11.00 -9.08 -10.70
C ALA A 208 11.67 -8.57 -11.98
N LEU A 209 13.00 -8.45 -11.99
CA LEU A 209 13.77 -8.08 -13.19
C LEU A 209 13.59 -9.13 -14.30
N THR A 210 13.63 -10.42 -13.96
CA THR A 210 13.36 -11.51 -14.90
C THR A 210 11.95 -11.43 -15.50
N LEU A 211 10.92 -11.18 -14.68
CA LEU A 211 9.54 -11.01 -15.13
C LEU A 211 9.36 -9.83 -16.08
N LEU A 212 10.14 -8.77 -15.88
CA LEU A 212 10.16 -7.59 -16.73
C LEU A 212 11.05 -7.77 -17.98
N GLY A 213 11.80 -8.87 -18.09
CA GLY A 213 12.76 -9.11 -19.17
C GLY A 213 13.94 -8.15 -19.16
N ALA A 214 14.38 -7.76 -17.95
CA ALA A 214 15.44 -6.79 -17.69
C ALA A 214 16.69 -7.43 -17.03
N SER A 215 16.83 -8.76 -17.12
CA SER A 215 17.96 -9.57 -16.62
C SER A 215 19.20 -9.50 -17.51
#